data_AF-A0A967FHN9-F1
#
_entry.id   AF-A0A967FHN9-F1
#
_cell.length_a   1.000
_cell.length_b   1.000
_cell.length_c   1.000
_cell.angle_alpha   90.00
_cell.angle_beta   90.00
_cell.angle_gamma   90.00
#
_symmetry.space_group_name_H-M   'P 1'
#
loop_
_entity.id
_entity.type
_entity.pdbx_description
1 polymer ?
#
loop_
_entity_poly.entity_id
_entity_poly.type
_entity_poly.pdbx_seq_one_letter_code
_entity_poly.pdbx_strand_id
1 'polypeptide(L)'
;MMLANGRLGNSAIKESGSEYRKFEQAVTEVSSEVAEMIVKDGEGATKVAKIIVKGARTQKDAEKIARVLGTSSLVKTAFFGEDPNWGRIVAAAGRAGVAFDPHKIDLYFGNHKILANSKEVMNEKKANAV
;
A
#
# COMPACT_ATOMS: atom_id res chain seq x y z
N MET A 1 20.39 2.03 -9.64
CA MET A 1 21.77 1.48 -9.76
C MET A 1 22.32 1.31 -8.36
N MET A 2 23.00 0.20 -8.07
CA MET A 2 23.63 -0.06 -6.77
C MET A 2 25.11 -0.36 -7.02
N LEU A 3 25.99 0.23 -6.23
CA LEU A 3 27.45 0.11 -6.37
C LEU A 3 28.04 -0.33 -5.03
N ALA A 4 28.98 -1.27 -5.06
CA ALA A 4 29.69 -1.77 -3.89
C ALA A 4 31.19 -1.84 -4.19
N ASN A 5 32.01 -1.10 -3.41
CA ASN A 5 33.45 -0.96 -3.64
C ASN A 5 34.33 -1.88 -2.78
N GLY A 6 33.74 -2.64 -1.84
CA GLY A 6 34.45 -3.59 -1.00
C GLY A 6 35.37 -3.00 0.08
N ARG A 7 35.32 -1.68 0.34
CA ARG A 7 36.28 -0.98 1.23
C ARG A 7 36.30 -1.47 2.68
N LEU A 8 35.22 -2.10 3.15
CA LEU A 8 35.12 -2.61 4.52
C LEU A 8 36.02 -3.85 4.75
N GLY A 9 36.48 -4.52 3.70
CA GLY A 9 37.40 -5.67 3.79
C GLY A 9 36.78 -6.92 4.42
N ASN A 10 35.48 -6.93 4.68
CA ASN A 10 34.75 -8.12 5.13
C ASN A 10 34.64 -9.15 4.00
N SER A 11 34.40 -10.41 4.38
CA SER A 11 34.08 -11.45 3.40
C SER A 11 32.82 -11.07 2.61
N ALA A 12 32.81 -11.43 1.32
CA ALA A 12 31.66 -11.20 0.46
C ALA A 12 30.39 -11.78 1.08
N ILE A 13 29.33 -10.96 1.10
CA ILE A 13 28.02 -11.37 1.57
C ILE A 13 27.47 -12.38 0.55
N LYS A 14 27.18 -13.60 1.02
CA LYS A 14 26.57 -14.66 0.22
C LYS A 14 25.04 -14.53 0.27
N GLU A 15 24.32 -15.18 -0.64
CA GLU A 15 22.84 -15.17 -0.72
C GLU A 15 22.17 -16.00 0.40
N SER A 16 22.72 -15.97 1.61
CA SER A 16 22.19 -16.62 2.81
C SER A 16 22.92 -16.13 4.05
N GLY A 17 22.36 -16.43 5.23
CA GLY A 17 22.98 -16.14 6.52
C GLY A 17 22.59 -14.78 7.10
N SER A 18 23.22 -14.42 8.23
CA SER A 18 22.88 -13.21 9.00
C SER A 18 23.24 -11.92 8.27
N GLU A 19 24.43 -11.88 7.66
CA GLU A 19 24.93 -10.67 7.00
C GLU A 19 24.12 -10.33 5.74
N TYR A 20 23.66 -11.36 5.01
CA TYR A 20 22.73 -11.16 3.89
C TYR A 20 21.44 -10.49 4.34
N ARG A 21 20.81 -11.02 5.40
CA ARG A 21 19.56 -10.45 5.93
C ARG A 21 19.72 -9.02 6.44
N LYS A 22 20.84 -8.71 7.10
CA LYS A 22 21.15 -7.34 7.53
C LYS A 22 21.29 -6.39 6.33
N PHE A 23 21.99 -6.82 5.29
CA PHE A 23 22.17 -6.03 4.08
C PHE A 23 20.85 -5.86 3.31
N GLU A 24 20.08 -6.93 3.12
CA GLU A 24 18.75 -6.89 2.50
C GLU A 24 17.81 -5.94 3.24
N GLN A 25 17.80 -6.01 4.57
CA GLN A 25 16.99 -5.11 5.40
C GLN A 25 17.41 -3.64 5.21
N ALA A 26 18.71 -3.34 5.28
CA ALA A 26 19.22 -1.98 5.12
C ALA A 26 18.91 -1.41 3.72
N VAL A 27 19.10 -2.22 2.67
CA VAL A 27 18.75 -1.83 1.29
C VAL A 27 17.24 -1.58 1.16
N THR A 28 16.43 -2.45 1.75
CA THR A 28 14.96 -2.34 1.71
C THR A 28 14.48 -1.07 2.43
N GLU A 29 15.07 -0.76 3.59
CA GLU A 29 14.78 0.45 4.37
C GLU A 29 15.07 1.71 3.56
N VAL A 30 16.31 1.86 3.06
CA VAL A 30 16.70 3.01 2.24
C VAL A 30 15.85 3.13 0.97
N SER A 31 15.57 2.01 0.30
CA SER A 31 14.74 2.02 -0.92
C SER A 31 13.31 2.43 -0.61
N SER A 32 12.76 2.02 0.53
CA SER A 32 11.42 2.38 0.97
C SER A 32 11.32 3.86 1.33
N GLU A 33 12.32 4.41 2.02
CA GLU A 33 12.40 5.84 2.32
C GLU A 33 12.45 6.69 1.05
N VAL A 34 13.30 6.31 0.09
CA VAL A 34 13.38 7.01 -1.20
C VAL A 34 12.07 6.92 -1.97
N ALA A 35 11.42 5.76 -2.00
CA ALA A 35 10.12 5.61 -2.63
C ALA A 35 9.05 6.50 -1.97
N GLU A 36 9.06 6.63 -0.64
CA GLU A 36 8.15 7.51 0.09
C GLU A 36 8.42 8.99 -0.21
N MET A 37 9.70 9.39 -0.32
CA MET A 37 10.08 10.75 -0.73
C MET A 37 9.53 11.10 -2.12
N ILE A 38 9.63 10.18 -3.08
CA ILE A 38 9.08 10.37 -4.43
C ILE A 38 7.56 10.55 -4.39
N VAL A 39 6.85 9.75 -3.59
CA VAL A 39 5.38 9.85 -3.49
C VAL A 39 4.95 11.17 -2.82
N LYS A 40 5.71 11.64 -1.83
CA LYS A 40 5.48 12.93 -1.16
C LYS A 40 5.68 14.12 -2.10
N ASP A 41 6.63 14.01 -3.03
CA ASP A 41 6.93 15.04 -4.03
C ASP A 41 6.09 14.88 -5.32
N GLY A 42 4.96 14.17 -5.24
CA GLY A 42 4.04 14.07 -6.37
C GLY A 42 3.53 15.46 -6.77
N GLU A 43 3.51 15.75 -8.08
CA GLU A 43 3.03 17.04 -8.59
C GLU A 43 1.59 17.32 -8.12
N GLY A 44 1.40 18.42 -7.40
CA GLY A 44 0.11 18.80 -6.83
C GLY A 44 -0.41 17.86 -5.72
N ALA A 45 0.42 16.97 -5.17
CA ALA A 45 0.03 16.07 -4.10
C ALA A 45 -0.16 16.83 -2.78
N THR A 46 -1.36 16.73 -2.20
CA THR A 46 -1.70 17.30 -0.89
C THR A 46 -1.79 16.24 0.21
N LYS A 47 -1.89 14.96 -0.17
CA LYS A 47 -2.07 13.81 0.73
C LYS A 47 -1.23 12.63 0.23
N VAL A 48 -0.72 11.84 1.17
CA VAL A 48 -0.08 10.55 0.89
C VAL A 48 -0.93 9.43 1.47
N ALA A 49 -1.32 8.49 0.62
CA ALA A 49 -2.14 7.34 1.02
C ALA A 49 -1.32 6.04 0.97
N LYS A 50 -1.21 5.35 2.11
CA LYS A 50 -0.61 4.02 2.18
C LYS A 50 -1.69 2.96 2.02
N ILE A 51 -1.63 2.20 0.93
CA ILE A 51 -2.61 1.15 0.61
C ILE A 51 -2.05 -0.20 1.05
N ILE A 52 -2.77 -0.88 1.93
CA ILE A 52 -2.38 -2.19 2.47
C ILE A 52 -3.49 -3.19 2.14
N VAL A 53 -3.15 -4.20 1.34
CA VAL A 53 -4.06 -5.30 0.98
C VAL A 53 -3.63 -6.55 1.73
N LYS A 54 -4.56 -7.16 2.46
CA LYS A 54 -4.35 -8.41 3.22
C LYS A 54 -5.39 -9.45 2.79
N GLY A 55 -5.09 -10.73 3.03
CA GLY A 55 -6.03 -11.83 2.75
C GLY A 55 -6.18 -12.21 1.27
N ALA A 56 -5.36 -11.63 0.38
CA ALA A 56 -5.28 -12.11 -1.00
C ALA A 56 -4.65 -13.51 -1.07
N ARG A 57 -4.98 -14.28 -2.10
CA ARG A 57 -4.47 -15.65 -2.29
C ARG A 57 -2.95 -15.70 -2.45
N THR A 58 -2.36 -14.70 -3.10
CA THR A 58 -0.92 -14.57 -3.31
C THR A 58 -0.45 -13.14 -3.06
N GLN A 59 0.85 -12.96 -2.81
CA GLN A 59 1.43 -11.62 -2.71
C GLN A 59 1.26 -10.81 -4.00
N LYS A 60 1.35 -11.47 -5.17
CA LYS A 60 1.15 -10.84 -6.48
C LYS A 60 -0.29 -10.35 -6.67
N ASP A 61 -1.26 -11.09 -6.13
CA ASP A 61 -2.67 -10.69 -6.14
C ASP A 61 -2.92 -9.47 -5.25
N ALA A 62 -2.33 -9.44 -4.05
CA ALA A 62 -2.38 -8.27 -3.16
C ALA A 62 -1.76 -7.04 -3.83
N GLU A 63 -0.59 -7.20 -4.46
CA GLU A 63 0.10 -6.12 -5.17
C GLU A 63 -0.74 -5.58 -6.34
N LYS A 64 -1.36 -6.46 -7.14
CA LYS A 64 -2.25 -6.06 -8.23
C LYS A 64 -3.42 -5.21 -7.73
N ILE A 65 -4.09 -5.64 -6.67
CA ILE A 65 -5.19 -4.86 -6.07
C ILE A 65 -4.66 -3.50 -5.59
N ALA A 66 -3.56 -3.49 -4.83
CA ALA A 66 -2.98 -2.26 -4.29
C ALA A 66 -2.59 -1.27 -5.41
N ARG A 67 -2.00 -1.78 -6.51
CA ARG A 67 -1.60 -0.98 -7.67
C ARG A 67 -2.81 -0.40 -8.41
N VAL A 68 -3.88 -1.16 -8.56
CA VAL A 68 -5.11 -0.70 -9.22
C VAL A 68 -5.83 0.36 -8.37
N LEU A 69 -5.81 0.23 -7.04
CA LEU A 69 -6.31 1.25 -6.13
C LEU A 69 -5.46 2.53 -6.22
N GLY A 70 -4.13 2.41 -6.16
CA GLY A 70 -3.21 3.55 -6.18
C GLY A 70 -3.20 4.35 -7.48
N THR A 71 -3.52 3.70 -8.61
CA THR A 71 -3.60 4.34 -9.94
C THR A 71 -5.02 4.75 -10.34
N SER A 72 -6.03 4.49 -9.50
CA SER A 72 -7.42 4.85 -9.78
C SER A 72 -7.66 6.35 -9.57
N SER A 73 -8.02 7.07 -10.65
CA SER A 73 -8.35 8.50 -10.56
C SER A 73 -9.50 8.78 -9.59
N LEU A 74 -10.53 7.94 -9.55
CA LEU A 74 -11.67 8.11 -8.64
C LEU A 74 -11.29 7.91 -7.16
N VAL A 75 -10.35 7.00 -6.89
CA VAL A 75 -9.84 6.78 -5.53
C VAL A 75 -8.95 7.96 -5.11
N LYS A 76 -8.05 8.42 -6.00
CA LYS A 76 -7.20 9.58 -5.74
C LYS A 76 -8.03 10.85 -5.49
N THR A 77 -9.10 11.07 -6.25
CA THR A 77 -9.97 12.24 -6.04
C THR A 77 -10.83 12.12 -4.80
N ALA A 78 -11.25 10.92 -4.39
CA ALA A 78 -11.92 10.71 -3.10
C ALA A 78 -11.00 11.09 -1.94
N PHE A 79 -9.73 10.63 -1.95
CA PHE A 79 -8.75 11.03 -0.95
C PHE A 79 -8.45 12.53 -0.96
N PHE A 80 -8.32 13.13 -2.15
CA PHE A 80 -8.09 14.57 -2.28
C PHE A 80 -9.26 15.40 -1.72
N GLY A 81 -10.50 14.97 -1.99
CA GLY A 81 -11.71 15.62 -1.51
C GLY A 81 -12.10 15.29 -0.07
N GLU A 82 -11.27 14.53 0.67
CA GLU A 82 -11.57 14.04 2.02
C GLU A 82 -12.93 13.33 2.11
N ASP A 83 -13.30 12.65 1.02
CA ASP A 83 -14.55 11.90 0.87
C ASP A 83 -14.25 10.42 1.16
N PRO A 84 -14.72 9.84 2.28
CA PRO A 84 -14.50 8.45 2.66
C PRO A 84 -15.36 7.47 1.82
N ASN A 85 -15.35 7.67 0.50
CA ASN A 85 -16.14 6.92 -0.47
C ASN A 85 -15.58 5.51 -0.67
N TRP A 86 -15.93 4.62 0.24
CA TRP A 86 -15.56 3.22 0.20
C TRP A 86 -16.06 2.51 -1.07
N GLY A 87 -17.17 2.97 -1.65
CA GLY A 87 -17.74 2.42 -2.89
C GLY A 87 -16.76 2.52 -4.07
N ARG A 88 -16.10 3.67 -4.24
CA ARG A 88 -15.05 3.86 -5.27
C ARG A 88 -13.85 2.94 -5.05
N ILE A 89 -13.50 2.64 -3.81
CA ILE A 89 -12.38 1.75 -3.46
C ILE A 89 -12.73 0.30 -3.77
N VAL A 90 -13.89 -0.18 -3.33
CA VAL A 90 -14.35 -1.55 -3.60
C VAL A 90 -14.54 -1.79 -5.09
N ALA A 91 -15.14 -0.83 -5.82
CA ALA A 91 -15.28 -0.92 -7.27
C ALA A 91 -13.92 -1.00 -7.98
N ALA A 92 -12.95 -0.19 -7.54
CA ALA A 92 -11.59 -0.24 -8.09
C ALA A 92 -10.86 -1.56 -7.75
N ALA A 93 -11.06 -2.13 -6.57
CA ALA A 93 -10.54 -3.45 -6.23
C ALA A 93 -11.16 -4.55 -7.13
N GLY A 94 -12.47 -4.48 -7.39
CA GLY A 94 -13.19 -5.45 -8.23
C GLY A 94 -12.67 -5.53 -9.67
N ARG A 95 -12.19 -4.41 -10.23
CA ARG A 95 -11.57 -4.38 -11.58
C ARG A 95 -10.09 -4.78 -11.61
N ALA A 96 -9.51 -5.23 -10.50
CA ALA A 96 -8.08 -5.56 -10.44
C ALA A 96 -7.70 -6.86 -11.17
N GLY A 97 -8.67 -7.62 -11.68
CA GLY A 97 -8.44 -8.90 -12.35
C GLY A 97 -7.92 -9.98 -11.38
N VAL A 98 -8.26 -9.84 -10.10
CA VAL A 98 -7.92 -10.77 -9.02
C VAL A 98 -9.22 -11.31 -8.43
N ALA A 99 -9.31 -12.63 -8.29
CA ALA A 99 -10.48 -13.27 -7.69
C ALA A 99 -10.46 -13.11 -6.16
N PHE A 100 -11.52 -12.54 -5.61
CA PHE A 100 -11.82 -12.51 -4.18
C PHE A 100 -13.35 -12.50 -3.98
N ASP A 101 -13.81 -12.86 -2.78
CA ASP A 101 -15.24 -12.89 -2.45
C ASP A 101 -15.74 -11.46 -2.18
N PRO A 102 -16.64 -10.91 -3.01
CA PRO A 102 -17.13 -9.54 -2.84
C PRO A 102 -18.00 -9.36 -1.59
N HIS A 103 -18.40 -10.44 -0.90
CA HIS A 103 -19.15 -10.41 0.35
C HIS A 103 -18.26 -10.51 1.60
N LYS A 104 -16.93 -10.62 1.43
CA LYS A 104 -15.96 -10.76 2.53
C LYS A 104 -14.89 -9.67 2.48
N ILE A 105 -15.31 -8.43 2.25
CA ILE A 105 -14.40 -7.29 2.21
C ILE A 105 -14.46 -6.55 3.55
N ASP A 106 -13.31 -6.43 4.19
CA ASP A 106 -13.09 -5.49 5.27
C ASP A 106 -12.28 -4.30 4.73
N LEU A 107 -12.74 -3.08 5.01
CA LEU A 107 -12.07 -1.85 4.60
C LEU A 107 -11.85 -0.95 5.80
N TYR A 108 -10.66 -0.35 5.87
CA TYR A 108 -10.28 0.58 6.92
C TYR A 108 -9.73 1.87 6.34
N PHE A 109 -10.06 3.00 6.96
CA PHE A 109 -9.33 4.26 6.83
C PHE A 109 -8.57 4.50 8.12
N GLY A 110 -7.24 4.47 8.06
CA GLY A 110 -6.40 4.44 9.26
C GLY A 110 -6.81 3.27 10.16
N ASN A 111 -7.23 3.58 11.39
CA ASN A 111 -7.69 2.58 12.37
C ASN A 111 -9.22 2.40 12.40
N HIS A 112 -9.95 3.08 11.51
CA HIS A 112 -11.41 3.06 11.49
C HIS A 112 -11.91 2.03 10.48
N LYS A 113 -12.61 1.00 10.97
CA LYS A 113 -13.29 0.03 10.09
C LYS A 113 -14.52 0.69 9.48
N ILE A 114 -14.58 0.71 8.15
CA ILE A 114 -15.67 1.28 7.35
C ILE A 114 -16.60 0.18 6.86
N LEU A 115 -16.02 -0.92 6.35
CA LEU A 115 -16.74 -2.11 5.93
C LEU A 115 -16.32 -3.31 6.80
N ALA A 116 -17.31 -4.09 7.22
CA ALA A 116 -17.13 -5.43 7.80
C ALA A 116 -17.93 -6.44 6.97
N ASN A 117 -17.28 -7.44 6.38
CA ASN A 117 -17.93 -8.40 5.48
C ASN A 117 -18.82 -7.71 4.43
N SER A 118 -18.28 -6.67 3.79
CA SER A 118 -18.94 -5.85 2.76
C SER A 118 -20.23 -5.14 3.22
N LYS A 119 -20.43 -5.00 4.54
CA LYS A 119 -21.49 -4.19 5.14
C LYS A 119 -20.88 -2.98 5.83
N GLU A 120 -21.50 -1.83 5.65
CA GLU A 120 -21.07 -0.61 6.32
C GLU A 120 -21.27 -0.71 7.83
N VAL A 121 -20.23 -0.34 8.59
CA VAL A 121 -20.22 -0.42 10.06
C VAL A 121 -19.97 0.92 10.74
N MET A 122 -19.66 1.98 10.00
CA MET A 122 -19.44 3.32 10.53
C MET A 122 -20.40 4.32 9.89
N ASN A 123 -21.04 5.17 10.72
CA ASN A 123 -21.92 6.23 10.25
C ASN A 123 -21.08 7.41 9.73
N GLU A 124 -21.36 7.88 8.51
CA GLU A 124 -20.57 8.84 7.70
C GLU A 124 -20.02 10.06 8.48
N LYS A 125 -20.74 10.56 9.49
CA LYS A 125 -20.37 11.74 10.29
C LYS A 125 -19.06 11.62 11.10
N LYS A 126 -18.51 10.42 11.32
CA LYS A 126 -17.26 10.22 12.07
C LYS A 126 -16.03 9.96 11.19
N ALA A 127 -16.21 9.68 9.90
CA ALA A 127 -15.12 9.36 8.99
C ALA A 127 -14.33 10.61 8.51
N ASN A 128 -14.99 11.78 8.48
CA ASN A 128 -14.38 13.07 8.07
C ASN A 128 -13.46 13.70 9.13
N ALA A 129 -13.16 13.00 10.23
CA ALA A 129 -12.30 13.49 11.31
C ALA A 129 -10.90 12.83 11.31
N VAL A 130 -10.54 12.14 10.22
CA VAL A 130 -9.32 11.34 10.06
C VAL A 130 -8.41 11.93 8.99
#